data_AF-A0A2D9JRC5-F1
#
_entry.id   AF-A0A2D9JRC5-F1
#
_cell.length_a   1.000
_cell.length_b   1.000
_cell.length_c   1.000
_cell.angle_alpha   90.00
_cell.angle_beta   90.00
_cell.angle_gamma   90.00
#
_symmetry.space_group_name_H-M   'P 1'
#
loop_
_entity.id
_entity.type
_entity.pdbx_description
1 polymer ?
#
loop_
_entity_poly.entity_id
_entity_poly.type
_entity_poly.pdbx_seq_one_letter_code
_entity_poly.pdbx_strand_id
1 'polypeptide(L)'
;LAQGGGLNVKVGDAPVTQLSTRRGANSSTASKKLLHWIDPLRGEDGKTLPYVEHTFYYRDGADRVEVWPVGDGPVELLSWSVRRGAPGVLYHSQGVVGATAEIIRRWDSTLVDAELKRMQPDLILLAYGTNEGFNDGLRISRYERSVELALKQLQAGASKASIAILAPPDSARIPRYCGKAVRKQASCKSLSASERRNYRKMLRNKDRALCRWHAPPKLAAVRSALQRIAIRNDVFYWDWSAVMGGQCGTDEWTRQRPKLAHGDRVHLTNRGYRRSADDLYAKLRGTVRCDLDKRRLAKRETS
;
A
#
# COMPACT_ATOMS: atom_id res chain seq x y z
N LEU A 1 -2.16 6.09 -35.38
CA LEU A 1 -1.90 6.97 -34.23
C LEU A 1 -0.43 7.37 -34.28
N ALA A 2 -0.15 8.69 -34.27
CA ALA A 2 1.16 9.30 -34.49
C ALA A 2 2.30 8.59 -33.75
N GLN A 3 3.51 8.63 -34.33
CA GLN A 3 4.73 8.14 -33.68
C GLN A 3 4.80 8.76 -32.27
N GLY A 4 4.62 7.95 -31.22
CA GLY A 4 4.62 8.46 -29.85
C GLY A 4 5.95 9.15 -29.52
N GLY A 5 5.94 10.04 -28.52
CA GLY A 5 7.15 10.75 -28.09
C GLY A 5 8.25 9.78 -27.62
N GLY A 6 9.51 10.23 -27.68
CA GLY A 6 10.65 9.46 -27.18
C GLY A 6 10.99 9.81 -25.74
N LEU A 7 11.78 8.95 -25.10
CA LEU A 7 12.40 9.18 -23.80
C LEU A 7 13.91 9.08 -23.94
N ASN A 8 14.65 10.08 -23.50
CA ASN A 8 16.07 9.95 -23.24
C ASN A 8 16.29 9.39 -21.85
N VAL A 9 17.28 8.50 -21.71
CA VAL A 9 17.64 7.86 -20.46
C VAL A 9 19.15 7.90 -20.25
N LYS A 10 19.56 8.19 -19.01
CA LYS A 10 20.95 8.12 -18.55
C LYS A 10 21.01 7.40 -17.20
N VAL A 11 21.95 6.47 -17.03
CA VAL A 11 22.18 5.76 -15.76
C VAL A 11 23.62 5.95 -15.32
N GLY A 12 23.83 6.62 -14.19
CA GLY A 12 25.15 7.08 -13.74
C GLY A 12 25.88 7.83 -14.86
N ASP A 13 27.10 7.41 -15.16
CA ASP A 13 27.95 7.99 -16.22
C ASP A 13 27.81 7.29 -17.58
N ALA A 14 26.77 6.46 -17.77
CA ALA A 14 26.51 5.86 -19.07
C ALA A 14 26.10 6.92 -20.11
N PRO A 15 26.39 6.70 -21.41
CA PRO A 15 25.86 7.55 -22.47
C PRO A 15 24.33 7.60 -22.49
N VAL A 16 23.78 8.72 -22.95
CA VAL A 16 22.34 8.88 -23.12
C VAL A 16 21.83 7.92 -24.20
N THR A 17 20.73 7.22 -23.91
CA THR A 17 20.03 6.34 -24.85
C THR A 17 18.61 6.84 -25.07
N GLN A 18 18.16 6.91 -26.32
CA GLN A 18 16.79 7.27 -26.67
C GLN A 18 15.93 6.01 -26.82
N LEU A 19 14.76 6.01 -26.17
CA LEU A 19 13.79 4.91 -26.11
C LEU A 19 12.45 5.36 -26.69
N SER A 20 11.74 4.43 -27.32
CA SER A 20 10.34 4.64 -27.72
C SER A 20 9.39 4.36 -26.56
N THR A 21 8.34 5.17 -26.43
CA THR A 21 7.24 4.96 -25.45
C THR A 21 6.17 3.97 -25.93
N ARG A 22 6.18 3.56 -27.21
CA ARG A 22 5.08 2.78 -27.82
C ARG A 22 5.50 1.51 -28.56
N ARG A 23 6.79 1.24 -28.73
CA ARG A 23 7.27 0.04 -29.43
C ARG A 23 8.19 -0.77 -28.53
N GLY A 24 7.92 -2.08 -28.44
CA GLY A 24 8.85 -3.09 -27.95
C GLY A 24 10.03 -3.20 -28.90
N ALA A 25 10.95 -2.24 -28.84
CA ALA A 25 12.30 -2.47 -29.28
C ALA A 25 13.02 -3.14 -28.10
N ASN A 26 13.35 -4.42 -28.23
CA ASN A 26 14.40 -5.01 -27.41
C ASN A 26 15.69 -4.28 -27.76
N SER A 27 15.93 -3.12 -27.17
CA SER A 27 17.20 -2.43 -27.33
C SER A 27 18.13 -2.98 -26.25
N SER A 28 18.76 -4.12 -26.53
CA SER A 28 20.08 -4.36 -25.96
C SER A 28 21.03 -3.36 -26.63
N THR A 29 20.97 -2.09 -26.26
CA THR A 29 21.98 -1.13 -26.71
C THR A 29 23.28 -1.57 -26.06
N ALA A 30 24.09 -2.23 -26.88
CA ALA A 30 25.37 -2.82 -26.55
C ALA A 30 26.43 -1.76 -26.22
N SER A 31 26.16 -0.88 -25.26
CA SER A 31 27.22 -0.40 -24.39
C SER A 31 27.23 -1.36 -23.22
N LYS A 32 28.38 -1.94 -22.89
CA LYS A 32 28.53 -2.85 -21.73
C LYS A 32 28.20 -2.18 -20.38
N LYS A 33 27.55 -1.01 -20.33
CA LYS A 33 27.32 -0.15 -19.15
C LYS A 33 25.85 0.04 -18.76
N LEU A 34 24.89 -0.11 -19.68
CA LEU A 34 23.45 0.02 -19.40
C LEU A 34 22.70 -1.20 -19.93
N LEU A 35 21.94 -1.87 -19.05
CA LEU A 35 20.98 -2.90 -19.45
C LEU A 35 19.58 -2.31 -19.25
N HIS A 36 18.84 -2.14 -20.33
CA HIS A 36 17.46 -1.66 -20.30
C HIS A 36 16.56 -2.71 -20.94
N TRP A 37 15.42 -2.96 -20.30
CA TRP A 37 14.43 -3.93 -20.76
C TRP A 37 13.08 -3.25 -20.89
N ILE A 38 12.43 -3.46 -22.04
CA ILE A 38 11.06 -3.05 -22.30
C ILE A 38 10.23 -4.31 -22.26
N ASP A 39 9.25 -4.37 -21.36
CA ASP A 39 8.30 -5.47 -21.31
C ASP A 39 6.92 -4.98 -21.76
N PRO A 40 6.43 -5.42 -22.94
CA PRO A 40 5.08 -5.07 -23.37
C PRO A 40 4.06 -5.74 -22.46
N LEU A 41 3.12 -4.96 -21.94
CA LEU A 41 1.99 -5.52 -21.24
C LEU A 41 1.09 -6.28 -22.21
N ARG A 42 0.59 -7.44 -21.78
CA ARG A 42 -0.31 -8.26 -22.58
C ARG A 42 -1.64 -8.41 -21.86
N GLY A 43 -2.73 -8.22 -22.59
CA GLY A 43 -4.08 -8.51 -22.12
C GLY A 43 -4.31 -10.02 -21.97
N GLU A 44 -5.46 -10.39 -21.42
CA GLU A 44 -5.84 -11.81 -21.28
C GLU A 44 -6.00 -12.54 -22.61
N ASP A 45 -6.36 -11.81 -23.67
CA ASP A 45 -6.43 -12.31 -25.04
C ASP A 45 -5.05 -12.48 -25.71
N GLY A 46 -3.97 -12.24 -24.97
CA GLY A 46 -2.58 -12.35 -25.42
C GLY A 46 -2.10 -11.16 -26.27
N LYS A 47 -2.99 -10.22 -26.61
CA LYS A 47 -2.63 -9.04 -27.40
C LYS A 47 -1.82 -8.06 -26.56
N THR A 48 -0.85 -7.44 -27.23
CA THR A 48 -0.05 -6.37 -26.65
C THR A 48 -0.93 -5.15 -26.39
N LEU A 49 -0.96 -4.71 -25.14
CA LEU A 49 -1.55 -3.44 -24.74
C LEU A 49 -0.64 -2.29 -25.19
N PRO A 50 -1.15 -1.07 -25.40
CA PRO A 50 -0.34 0.07 -25.86
C PRO A 50 0.60 0.63 -24.78
N TYR A 51 0.94 -0.17 -23.78
CA TYR A 51 1.67 0.21 -22.58
C TYR A 51 2.88 -0.69 -22.40
N VAL A 52 3.96 -0.09 -21.91
CA VAL A 52 5.23 -0.76 -21.68
C VAL A 52 5.76 -0.40 -20.29
N GLU A 53 6.35 -1.39 -19.61
CA GLU A 53 7.19 -1.13 -18.45
C GLU A 53 8.61 -0.84 -18.92
N HIS A 54 9.22 0.23 -18.40
CA HIS A 54 10.65 0.47 -18.55
C HIS A 54 11.43 -0.04 -17.33
N THR A 55 12.19 -1.12 -17.50
CA THR A 55 13.05 -1.67 -16.42
C THR A 55 14.51 -1.30 -16.67
N PHE A 56 15.08 -0.51 -15.78
CA PHE A 56 16.48 -0.09 -15.82
C PHE A 56 17.32 -0.97 -14.89
N TYR A 57 18.26 -1.71 -15.47
CA TYR A 57 19.22 -2.46 -14.68
C TYR A 57 20.46 -1.61 -14.47
N TYR A 58 20.84 -1.43 -13.21
CA TYR A 58 22.04 -0.71 -12.82
C TYR A 58 23.08 -1.68 -12.25
N ARG A 59 24.35 -1.38 -12.50
CA ARG A 59 25.47 -2.08 -11.85
C ARG A 59 25.82 -1.39 -10.54
N ASP A 60 26.48 -2.12 -9.65
CA ASP A 60 27.04 -1.53 -8.43
C ASP A 60 27.88 -0.28 -8.78
N GLY A 61 27.62 0.81 -8.05
CA GLY A 61 28.25 2.12 -8.27
C GLY A 61 27.40 3.16 -9.00
N ALA A 62 26.31 2.78 -9.67
CA ALA A 62 25.34 3.74 -10.21
C ALA A 62 24.32 4.15 -9.12
N ASP A 63 24.21 5.46 -8.87
CA ASP A 63 23.33 6.05 -7.85
C ASP A 63 22.22 6.95 -8.44
N ARG A 64 22.24 7.17 -9.77
CA ARG A 64 21.33 8.07 -10.47
C ARG A 64 20.79 7.46 -11.77
N VAL A 65 19.47 7.61 -11.98
CA VAL A 65 18.78 7.36 -13.25
C VAL A 65 18.06 8.64 -13.64
N GLU A 66 18.33 9.15 -14.83
CA GLU A 66 17.70 10.36 -15.38
C GLU A 66 16.87 9.98 -16.60
N VAL A 67 15.63 10.46 -16.65
CA VAL A 67 14.70 10.20 -17.75
C VAL A 67 14.02 11.52 -18.13
N TRP A 68 14.03 11.87 -19.41
CA TRP A 68 13.40 13.10 -19.92
C TRP A 68 12.80 12.90 -21.32
N PRO A 69 11.71 13.60 -21.64
CA PRO A 69 11.08 13.49 -22.96
C PRO A 69 12.00 14.02 -24.07
N VAL A 70 11.82 13.49 -25.29
CA VAL A 70 12.48 13.96 -26.52
C VAL A 70 11.53 13.90 -27.71
N GLY A 71 11.59 14.93 -28.56
CA GLY A 71 10.65 15.15 -29.66
C GLY A 71 9.46 16.02 -29.27
N ASP A 72 8.50 16.14 -30.18
CA ASP A 72 7.30 16.97 -30.09
C ASP A 72 6.00 16.15 -29.91
N GLY A 73 6.09 14.83 -29.95
CA GLY A 73 4.97 13.91 -29.70
C GLY A 73 4.67 13.69 -28.21
N PRO A 74 3.43 13.31 -27.85
CA PRO A 74 3.05 13.02 -26.48
C PRO A 74 3.85 11.84 -25.91
N VAL A 75 4.34 11.99 -24.69
CA VAL A 75 5.04 10.95 -23.90
C VAL A 75 4.09 10.46 -22.81
N GLU A 76 3.78 9.16 -22.83
CA GLU A 76 3.05 8.47 -21.77
C GLU A 76 3.98 7.46 -21.11
N LEU A 77 4.15 7.57 -19.79
CA LEU A 77 4.93 6.63 -18.98
C LEU A 77 4.03 6.17 -17.83
N LEU A 78 3.53 4.94 -17.92
CA LEU A 78 2.67 4.37 -16.87
C LEU A 78 3.48 3.85 -15.70
N SER A 79 4.61 3.19 -15.97
CA SER A 79 5.44 2.61 -14.94
C SER A 79 6.90 2.45 -15.41
N TRP A 80 7.79 2.42 -14.43
CA TRP A 80 9.21 2.16 -14.56
C TRP A 80 9.75 1.50 -13.30
N SER A 81 10.83 0.73 -13.43
CA SER A 81 11.48 0.09 -12.30
C SER A 81 12.99 0.11 -12.44
N VAL A 82 13.68 0.08 -11.30
CA VAL A 82 15.14 0.06 -11.21
C VAL A 82 15.55 -1.24 -10.51
N ARG A 83 16.44 -2.02 -11.14
CA ARG A 83 16.85 -3.35 -10.67
C ARG A 83 18.38 -3.47 -10.63
N ARG A 84 18.92 -4.09 -9.58
CA ARG A 84 20.37 -4.33 -9.46
C ARG A 84 20.85 -5.53 -10.30
N GLY A 85 19.95 -6.40 -10.74
CA GLY A 85 20.32 -7.66 -11.43
C GLY A 85 20.95 -8.72 -10.51
N ALA A 86 20.82 -8.56 -9.19
CA ALA A 86 21.27 -9.52 -8.17
C ALA A 86 20.08 -9.98 -7.31
N PRO A 87 20.16 -11.15 -6.64
CA PRO A 87 19.13 -11.61 -5.71
C PRO A 87 18.84 -10.56 -4.62
N GLY A 88 17.57 -10.37 -4.29
CA GLY A 88 17.14 -9.39 -3.29
C GLY A 88 15.62 -9.22 -3.25
N VAL A 89 15.16 -8.21 -2.51
CA VAL A 89 13.74 -7.85 -2.41
C VAL A 89 13.48 -6.60 -3.23
N LEU A 90 12.48 -6.66 -4.11
CA LEU A 90 11.96 -5.49 -4.81
C LEU A 90 10.65 -5.07 -4.13
N TYR A 91 10.59 -3.83 -3.67
CA TYR A 91 9.42 -3.27 -3.00
C TYR A 91 8.73 -2.25 -3.90
N HIS A 92 7.49 -2.53 -4.28
CA HIS A 92 6.64 -1.63 -5.06
C HIS A 92 5.54 -1.06 -4.17
N SER A 93 5.46 0.28 -4.08
CA SER A 93 4.46 0.98 -3.26
C SER A 93 3.44 1.68 -4.14
N GLN A 94 2.20 1.19 -4.13
CA GLN A 94 1.06 1.77 -4.86
C GLN A 94 0.14 2.56 -3.90
N GLY A 95 0.73 3.47 -3.12
CA GLY A 95 0.02 4.25 -2.11
C GLY A 95 -0.66 5.48 -2.71
N VAL A 96 -1.96 5.65 -2.44
CA VAL A 96 -2.73 6.83 -2.86
C VAL A 96 -3.28 7.56 -1.64
N VAL A 97 -2.94 8.85 -1.50
CA VAL A 97 -3.40 9.68 -0.37
C VAL A 97 -4.93 9.77 -0.37
N GLY A 98 -5.54 9.50 0.79
CA GLY A 98 -7.00 9.57 0.95
C GLY A 98 -7.78 8.40 0.35
N ALA A 99 -7.11 7.41 -0.26
CA ALA A 99 -7.78 6.26 -0.84
C ALA A 99 -8.39 5.32 0.21
N THR A 100 -9.45 4.63 -0.22
CA THR A 100 -10.04 3.48 0.47
C THR A 100 -9.73 2.22 -0.32
N ALA A 101 -9.97 1.04 0.26
CA ALA A 101 -9.82 -0.24 -0.46
C ALA A 101 -10.67 -0.34 -1.73
N GLU A 102 -11.71 0.50 -1.87
CA GLU A 102 -12.55 0.57 -3.07
C GLU A 102 -11.77 1.06 -4.30
N ILE A 103 -10.64 1.75 -4.12
CA ILE A 103 -9.83 2.24 -5.25
C ILE A 103 -9.38 1.09 -6.17
N ILE A 104 -9.11 -0.09 -5.60
CA ILE A 104 -8.67 -1.29 -6.34
C ILE A 104 -9.72 -1.69 -7.37
N ARG A 105 -11.01 -1.55 -7.01
CA ARG A 105 -12.13 -1.88 -7.90
C ARG A 105 -12.38 -0.85 -9.00
N ARG A 106 -11.71 0.31 -8.94
CA ARG A 106 -11.82 1.37 -9.95
C ARG A 106 -10.69 1.33 -10.96
N TRP A 107 -9.65 0.55 -10.70
CA TRP A 107 -8.59 0.34 -11.66
C TRP A 107 -9.08 -0.44 -12.87
N ASP A 108 -8.49 -0.16 -14.03
CA ASP A 108 -8.70 -0.97 -15.22
C ASP A 108 -8.19 -2.39 -14.94
N SER A 109 -9.10 -3.36 -14.93
CA SER A 109 -8.75 -4.75 -14.61
C SER A 109 -7.77 -5.35 -15.61
N THR A 110 -7.89 -4.98 -16.90
CA THR A 110 -6.97 -5.44 -17.95
C THR A 110 -5.54 -5.03 -17.63
N LEU A 111 -5.35 -3.78 -17.20
CA LEU A 111 -4.02 -3.27 -16.84
C LEU A 111 -3.49 -3.86 -15.54
N VAL A 112 -4.34 -3.94 -14.52
CA VAL A 112 -3.93 -4.52 -13.23
C VAL A 112 -3.54 -5.99 -13.40
N ASP A 113 -4.31 -6.76 -14.15
CA ASP A 113 -4.00 -8.18 -14.38
C ASP A 113 -2.72 -8.34 -15.20
N ALA A 114 -2.52 -7.51 -16.24
CA ALA A 114 -1.29 -7.52 -17.02
C ALA A 114 -0.06 -7.17 -16.17
N GLU A 115 -0.16 -6.14 -15.32
CA GLU A 115 0.92 -5.72 -14.41
C GLU A 115 1.21 -6.76 -13.34
N LEU A 116 0.20 -7.36 -12.72
CA LEU A 116 0.39 -8.42 -11.72
C LEU A 116 1.01 -9.68 -12.33
N LYS A 117 0.54 -10.11 -13.51
CA LYS A 117 1.11 -11.26 -14.25
C LYS A 117 2.57 -11.01 -14.62
N ARG A 118 2.92 -9.77 -15.00
CA ARG A 118 4.30 -9.35 -15.32
C ARG A 118 5.18 -9.27 -14.08
N MET A 119 4.71 -8.61 -13.04
CA MET A 119 5.46 -8.38 -11.79
C MET A 119 5.72 -9.68 -11.04
N GLN A 120 4.80 -10.64 -11.12
CA GLN A 120 4.83 -11.92 -10.40
C GLN A 120 5.17 -11.72 -8.91
N PRO A 121 4.38 -10.92 -8.16
CA PRO A 121 4.71 -10.64 -6.77
C PRO A 121 4.63 -11.91 -5.91
N ASP A 122 5.58 -12.08 -5.00
CA ASP A 122 5.53 -13.14 -3.98
C ASP A 122 4.61 -12.76 -2.81
N LEU A 123 4.45 -11.46 -2.55
CA LEU A 123 3.67 -10.92 -1.44
C LEU A 123 2.97 -9.61 -1.83
N ILE A 124 1.67 -9.54 -1.57
CA ILE A 124 0.87 -8.32 -1.68
C ILE A 124 0.45 -7.83 -0.29
N LEU A 125 0.80 -6.58 0.04
CA LEU A 125 0.40 -5.93 1.29
C LEU A 125 -0.80 -5.00 1.05
N LEU A 126 -1.95 -5.34 1.63
CA LEU A 126 -3.17 -4.52 1.57
C LEU A 126 -3.31 -3.67 2.83
N ALA A 127 -2.94 -2.39 2.74
CA ALA A 127 -2.90 -1.45 3.88
C ALA A 127 -3.93 -0.31 3.76
N TYR A 128 -5.22 -0.64 3.88
CA TYR A 128 -6.34 0.31 3.85
C TYR A 128 -7.18 0.24 5.15
N GLY A 129 -8.14 1.14 5.31
CA GLY A 129 -9.09 1.12 6.42
C GLY A 129 -9.12 2.39 7.26
N THR A 130 -8.09 3.25 7.20
CA THR A 130 -8.06 4.49 7.98
C THR A 130 -9.17 5.42 7.50
N ASN A 131 -9.22 5.73 6.21
CA ASN A 131 -10.23 6.63 5.64
C ASN A 131 -11.66 6.07 5.80
N GLU A 132 -11.82 4.75 5.67
CA GLU A 132 -13.07 4.05 5.95
C GLU A 132 -13.50 4.22 7.41
N GLY A 133 -12.56 4.10 8.35
CA GLY A 133 -12.80 4.32 9.78
C GLY A 133 -13.27 5.75 10.09
N PHE A 134 -12.82 6.74 9.33
CA PHE A 134 -13.24 8.14 9.44
C PHE A 134 -14.59 8.45 8.77
N ASN A 135 -15.10 7.54 7.93
CA ASN A 135 -16.42 7.69 7.32
C ASN A 135 -17.52 7.30 8.31
N ASP A 136 -18.10 8.31 8.98
CA ASP A 136 -19.21 8.10 9.92
C ASP A 136 -20.40 7.41 9.28
N GLY A 137 -20.59 7.57 7.97
CA GLY A 137 -21.60 6.98 7.09
C GLY A 137 -21.40 5.49 6.80
N LEU A 138 -20.22 4.92 7.06
CA LEU A 138 -19.82 3.61 6.57
C LEU A 138 -20.79 2.49 6.98
N ARG A 139 -21.23 1.72 5.97
CA ARG A 139 -21.95 0.46 6.14
C ARG A 139 -20.93 -0.68 6.07
N ILE A 140 -20.67 -1.31 7.22
CA ILE A 140 -19.65 -2.36 7.35
C ILE A 140 -19.89 -3.53 6.39
N SER A 141 -21.14 -3.95 6.20
CA SER A 141 -21.45 -5.04 5.25
C SER A 141 -21.14 -4.71 3.79
N ARG A 142 -21.28 -3.43 3.38
CA ARG A 142 -20.87 -3.00 2.04
C ARG A 142 -19.35 -2.92 1.92
N TYR A 143 -18.69 -2.45 2.98
CA TYR A 143 -17.24 -2.42 3.05
C TYR A 143 -16.63 -3.82 2.94
N GLU A 144 -17.14 -4.79 3.71
CA GLU A 144 -16.66 -6.17 3.66
C GLU A 144 -16.77 -6.76 2.26
N ARG A 145 -17.93 -6.62 1.61
CA ARG A 145 -18.14 -7.07 0.24
C ARG A 145 -17.16 -6.42 -0.73
N SER A 146 -16.91 -5.11 -0.59
CA SER A 146 -15.99 -4.38 -1.46
C SER A 146 -14.55 -4.90 -1.32
N VAL A 147 -14.09 -5.09 -0.08
CA VAL A 147 -12.74 -5.61 0.20
C VAL A 147 -12.60 -7.06 -0.25
N GLU A 148 -13.60 -7.92 -0.04
CA GLU A 148 -13.57 -9.29 -0.56
C GLU A 148 -13.46 -9.34 -2.08
N LEU A 149 -14.18 -8.47 -2.79
CA LEU A 149 -14.08 -8.40 -4.24
C LEU A 149 -12.71 -7.88 -4.70
N ALA A 150 -12.15 -6.89 -4.01
CA ALA A 150 -10.79 -6.41 -4.27
C ALA A 150 -9.76 -7.51 -4.03
N LEU A 151 -9.91 -8.29 -2.95
CA LEU A 151 -9.04 -9.42 -2.63
C LEU A 151 -9.09 -10.49 -3.73
N LYS A 152 -10.30 -10.86 -4.19
CA LYS A 152 -10.47 -11.83 -5.27
C LYS A 152 -9.84 -11.36 -6.58
N GLN A 153 -9.97 -10.08 -6.93
CA GLN A 153 -9.31 -9.52 -8.10
C GLN A 153 -7.78 -9.66 -8.01
N LEU A 154 -7.18 -9.31 -6.87
CA LEU A 154 -5.74 -9.45 -6.66
C LEU A 154 -5.28 -10.92 -6.68
N GLN A 155 -6.06 -11.84 -6.09
CA GLN A 155 -5.76 -13.27 -6.11
C GLN A 155 -5.81 -13.86 -7.52
N ALA A 156 -6.74 -13.39 -8.36
CA ALA A 156 -6.84 -13.82 -9.76
C ALA A 156 -5.63 -13.34 -10.58
N GLY A 157 -5.23 -12.08 -10.43
CA GLY A 157 -4.10 -11.50 -11.15
C GLY A 157 -2.72 -12.01 -10.68
N ALA A 158 -2.61 -12.47 -9.42
CA ALA A 158 -1.37 -12.93 -8.81
C ALA A 158 -1.55 -14.23 -8.01
N SER A 159 -1.92 -15.31 -8.69
CA SER A 159 -2.28 -16.60 -8.06
C SER A 159 -1.18 -17.27 -7.22
N LYS A 160 0.08 -16.88 -7.39
CA LYS A 160 1.22 -17.37 -6.59
C LYS A 160 1.55 -16.48 -5.39
N ALA A 161 0.98 -15.28 -5.32
CA ALA A 161 1.29 -14.33 -4.27
C ALA A 161 0.63 -14.73 -2.95
N SER A 162 1.38 -14.63 -1.86
CA SER A 162 0.77 -14.50 -0.53
C SER A 162 0.13 -13.13 -0.40
N ILE A 163 -0.95 -13.01 0.35
CA ILE A 163 -1.58 -11.72 0.65
C ILE A 163 -1.58 -11.49 2.15
N ALA A 164 -1.26 -10.26 2.54
CA ALA A 164 -1.33 -9.79 3.92
C ALA A 164 -2.21 -8.54 4.02
N ILE A 165 -3.23 -8.61 4.87
CA ILE A 165 -4.06 -7.47 5.24
C ILE A 165 -3.44 -6.77 6.45
N LEU A 166 -3.02 -5.53 6.25
CA LEU A 166 -2.52 -4.65 7.30
C LEU A 166 -3.67 -3.78 7.77
N ALA A 167 -4.25 -4.12 8.93
CA ALA A 167 -5.36 -3.37 9.50
C ALA A 167 -4.95 -1.92 9.80
N PRO A 168 -5.87 -0.94 9.74
CA PRO A 168 -5.49 0.44 9.90
C PRO A 168 -4.90 0.73 11.29
N PRO A 169 -3.89 1.62 11.39
CA PRO A 169 -3.29 2.05 12.64
C PRO A 169 -4.32 2.67 13.59
N ASP A 170 -3.93 2.87 14.86
CA ASP A 170 -4.73 3.75 15.72
C ASP A 170 -4.76 5.17 15.18
N SER A 171 -5.92 5.80 15.30
CA SER A 171 -6.15 7.15 14.82
C SER A 171 -7.18 7.81 15.71
N ALA A 172 -7.08 9.12 15.89
CA ALA A 172 -7.99 9.87 16.73
C ALA A 172 -8.41 11.17 16.04
N ARG A 173 -9.59 11.65 16.42
CA ARG A 173 -10.11 12.95 15.99
C ARG A 173 -10.75 13.70 17.15
N ILE A 174 -10.92 14.99 16.92
CA ILE A 174 -11.78 15.87 17.70
C ILE A 174 -12.63 16.67 16.72
N PRO A 175 -13.95 16.81 16.94
CA PRO A 175 -14.81 17.57 16.05
C PRO A 175 -14.37 19.02 15.91
N ARG A 176 -14.51 19.59 14.70
CA ARG A 176 -14.05 20.96 14.39
C ARG A 176 -14.71 22.02 15.29
N TYR A 177 -15.96 21.81 15.69
CA TYR A 177 -16.72 22.72 16.55
C TYR A 177 -16.16 22.84 17.98
N CYS A 178 -15.22 21.98 18.38
CA CYS A 178 -14.57 22.08 19.69
C CYS A 178 -13.53 23.19 19.79
N GLY A 179 -13.05 23.71 18.65
CA GLY A 179 -12.08 24.80 18.60
C GLY A 179 -10.63 24.37 18.79
N LYS A 180 -9.70 25.25 18.36
CA LYS A 180 -8.25 24.96 18.34
C LYS A 180 -7.65 24.85 19.75
N ALA A 181 -8.11 25.68 20.71
CA ALA A 181 -7.61 25.66 22.09
C ALA A 181 -7.87 24.31 22.76
N VAL A 182 -9.11 23.81 22.70
CA VAL A 182 -9.49 22.49 23.22
C VAL A 182 -8.69 21.39 22.53
N ARG A 183 -8.56 21.42 21.19
CA ARG A 183 -7.79 20.43 20.44
C ARG A 183 -6.32 20.30 20.91
N LYS A 184 -5.68 21.40 21.32
CA LYS A 184 -4.29 21.39 21.81
C LYS A 184 -4.16 20.76 23.19
N GLN A 185 -5.15 20.96 24.07
CA GLN A 185 -5.09 20.55 25.48
C GLN A 185 -5.78 19.21 25.76
N ALA A 186 -6.70 18.79 24.91
CA ALA A 186 -7.50 17.60 25.13
C ALA A 186 -6.65 16.34 25.27
N SER A 187 -7.07 15.46 26.17
CA SER A 187 -6.61 14.07 26.25
C SER A 187 -7.45 13.16 25.36
N CYS A 188 -6.88 11.99 25.02
CA CYS A 188 -7.67 10.94 24.41
C CYS A 188 -8.48 10.17 25.44
N LYS A 189 -9.75 9.91 25.11
CA LYS A 189 -10.63 9.03 25.88
C LYS A 189 -11.61 8.36 24.93
N SER A 190 -11.65 7.04 24.99
CA SER A 190 -12.52 6.21 24.16
C SER A 190 -13.99 6.60 24.25
N LEU A 191 -14.72 6.34 23.17
CA LEU A 191 -16.16 6.46 23.12
C LEU A 191 -16.79 5.24 23.83
N SER A 192 -17.69 5.50 24.78
CA SER A 192 -18.57 4.48 25.34
C SER A 192 -19.43 3.82 24.26
N ALA A 193 -20.04 2.69 24.58
CA ALA A 193 -20.94 2.02 23.65
C ALA A 193 -22.14 2.90 23.27
N SER A 194 -22.68 3.68 24.23
CA SER A 194 -23.76 4.63 23.98
C SER A 194 -23.33 5.76 23.05
N GLU A 195 -22.17 6.38 23.30
CA GLU A 195 -21.63 7.43 22.44
C GLU A 195 -21.37 6.93 21.02
N ARG A 196 -20.83 5.71 20.86
CA ARG A 196 -20.63 5.10 19.52
C ARG A 196 -21.94 4.90 18.76
N ARG A 197 -23.00 4.43 19.43
CA ARG A 197 -24.33 4.26 18.81
C ARG A 197 -24.96 5.60 18.43
N ASN A 198 -24.82 6.60 19.28
CA ASN A 198 -25.44 7.92 19.12
C ASN A 198 -24.55 8.94 18.39
N TYR A 199 -23.37 8.52 17.92
CA TYR A 199 -22.29 9.41 17.49
C TYR A 199 -22.71 10.44 16.43
N ARG A 200 -23.46 10.01 15.39
CA ARG A 200 -23.95 10.94 14.35
C ARG A 200 -24.92 11.98 14.90
N LYS A 201 -25.77 11.62 15.87
CA LYS A 201 -26.68 12.55 16.56
C LYS A 201 -25.88 13.55 17.41
N MET A 202 -24.90 13.06 18.16
CA MET A 202 -24.00 13.90 18.96
C MET A 202 -23.22 14.91 18.10
N LEU A 203 -22.70 14.49 16.94
CA LEU A 203 -22.05 15.39 15.99
C LEU A 203 -22.99 16.50 15.48
N ARG A 204 -24.22 16.15 15.07
CA ARG A 204 -25.21 17.14 14.60
C ARG A 204 -25.55 18.15 15.69
N ASN A 205 -25.68 17.68 16.93
CA ASN A 205 -26.01 18.50 18.09
C ASN A 205 -24.81 19.26 18.65
N LYS A 206 -23.62 19.14 18.04
CA LYS A 206 -22.36 19.73 18.52
C LYS A 206 -22.07 19.40 20.00
N ASP A 207 -22.37 18.16 20.39
CA ASP A 207 -22.26 17.71 21.77
C ASP A 207 -20.81 17.88 22.28
N ARG A 208 -20.67 18.58 23.40
CA ARG A 208 -19.38 18.91 24.03
C ARG A 208 -18.72 17.68 24.65
N ALA A 209 -19.45 16.60 24.91
CA ALA A 209 -18.86 15.33 25.31
C ALA A 209 -17.82 14.85 24.28
N LEU A 210 -18.01 15.10 22.99
CA LEU A 210 -17.06 14.73 21.94
C LEU A 210 -15.82 15.62 21.88
N CYS A 211 -15.70 16.68 22.69
CA CYS A 211 -14.57 17.60 22.69
C CYS A 211 -13.34 17.07 23.46
N ARG A 212 -12.95 15.87 23.07
CA ARG A 212 -11.75 15.15 23.49
C ARG A 212 -11.22 14.35 22.30
N TRP A 213 -9.95 13.96 22.32
CA TRP A 213 -9.46 13.03 21.29
C TRP A 213 -10.14 11.67 21.49
N HIS A 214 -10.57 11.06 20.40
CA HIS A 214 -11.14 9.72 20.43
C HIS A 214 -11.01 9.07 19.07
N ALA A 215 -10.96 7.74 19.05
CA ALA A 215 -10.96 7.00 17.80
C ALA A 215 -12.26 7.25 17.01
N PRO A 216 -12.19 7.39 15.67
CA PRO A 216 -13.38 7.36 14.83
C PRO A 216 -14.24 6.12 15.13
N PRO A 217 -15.58 6.26 15.22
CA PRO A 217 -16.46 5.21 15.74
C PRO A 217 -16.53 3.97 14.84
N LYS A 218 -16.11 4.08 13.57
CA LYS A 218 -16.07 2.96 12.62
C LYS A 218 -14.72 2.24 12.57
N LEU A 219 -13.66 2.81 13.12
CA LEU A 219 -12.30 2.28 12.97
C LEU A 219 -12.15 0.88 13.56
N ALA A 220 -12.69 0.63 14.75
CA ALA A 220 -12.69 -0.71 15.36
C ALA A 220 -13.49 -1.72 14.51
N ALA A 221 -14.65 -1.30 13.97
CA ALA A 221 -15.47 -2.18 13.14
C ALA A 221 -14.82 -2.52 11.79
N VAL A 222 -14.05 -1.57 11.22
CA VAL A 222 -13.22 -1.79 10.03
C VAL A 222 -12.14 -2.83 10.30
N ARG A 223 -11.41 -2.72 11.42
CA ARG A 223 -10.39 -3.72 11.80
C ARG A 223 -11.00 -5.12 11.96
N SER A 224 -12.12 -5.22 12.68
CA SER A 224 -12.81 -6.51 12.84
C SER A 224 -13.31 -7.09 11.52
N ALA A 225 -13.78 -6.24 10.60
CA ALA A 225 -14.18 -6.67 9.26
C ALA A 225 -12.99 -7.23 8.48
N LEU A 226 -11.86 -6.51 8.46
CA LEU A 226 -10.62 -6.95 7.82
C LEU A 226 -10.11 -8.27 8.41
N GLN A 227 -10.18 -8.45 9.73
CA GLN A 227 -9.80 -9.70 10.39
C GLN A 227 -10.70 -10.87 9.96
N ARG A 228 -12.02 -10.68 9.90
CA ARG A 228 -12.95 -11.71 9.41
C ARG A 228 -12.71 -12.07 7.95
N ILE A 229 -12.39 -11.09 7.11
CA ILE A 229 -12.05 -11.32 5.70
C ILE A 229 -10.76 -12.12 5.62
N ALA A 230 -9.74 -11.75 6.41
CA ALA A 230 -8.48 -12.45 6.43
C ALA A 230 -8.66 -13.93 6.79
N ILE A 231 -9.40 -14.22 7.87
CA ILE A 231 -9.72 -15.59 8.29
C ILE A 231 -10.48 -16.36 7.19
N ARG A 232 -11.51 -15.77 6.60
CA ARG A 232 -12.33 -16.45 5.57
C ARG A 232 -11.59 -16.76 4.27
N ASN A 233 -10.55 -16.00 3.96
CA ASN A 233 -9.79 -16.16 2.72
C ASN A 233 -8.40 -16.75 2.96
N ASP A 234 -8.10 -17.19 4.18
CA ASP A 234 -6.80 -17.74 4.59
C ASP A 234 -5.62 -16.84 4.20
N VAL A 235 -5.75 -15.54 4.47
CA VAL A 235 -4.69 -14.55 4.23
C VAL A 235 -4.16 -14.00 5.55
N PHE A 236 -2.90 -13.56 5.55
CA PHE A 236 -2.26 -13.05 6.75
C PHE A 236 -2.95 -11.76 7.23
N TYR A 237 -3.11 -11.61 8.54
CA TYR A 237 -3.66 -10.41 9.18
C TYR A 237 -2.68 -9.85 10.19
N TRP A 238 -2.42 -8.54 10.09
CA TRP A 238 -1.61 -7.82 11.05
C TRP A 238 -2.35 -6.60 11.59
N ASP A 239 -2.49 -6.53 12.92
CA ASP A 239 -3.17 -5.44 13.61
C ASP A 239 -2.18 -4.31 13.94
N TRP A 240 -2.09 -3.33 13.03
CA TRP A 240 -1.25 -2.16 13.24
C TRP A 240 -1.66 -1.38 14.50
N SER A 241 -2.95 -1.34 14.84
CA SER A 241 -3.40 -0.65 16.05
C SER A 241 -2.86 -1.30 17.32
N ALA A 242 -2.68 -2.63 17.33
CA ALA A 242 -2.12 -3.33 18.49
C ALA A 242 -0.66 -2.92 18.75
N VAL A 243 0.14 -2.71 17.70
CA VAL A 243 1.53 -2.23 17.79
C VAL A 243 1.59 -0.84 18.43
N MET A 244 0.55 -0.04 18.25
CA MET A 244 0.43 1.29 18.81
C MET A 244 -0.10 1.32 20.25
N GLY A 245 -0.47 0.17 20.82
CA GLY A 245 -1.11 0.09 22.15
C GLY A 245 -2.64 0.15 22.13
N GLY A 246 -3.25 0.04 20.94
CA GLY A 246 -4.71 0.03 20.80
C GLY A 246 -5.32 1.43 20.83
N GLN A 247 -6.54 1.54 21.37
CA GLN A 247 -7.27 2.81 21.42
C GLN A 247 -6.48 3.87 22.17
N CYS A 248 -6.41 5.08 21.62
CA CYS A 248 -5.60 6.19 22.14
C CYS A 248 -4.08 6.00 22.01
N GLY A 249 -3.62 4.89 21.43
CA GLY A 249 -2.21 4.67 21.14
C GLY A 249 -1.60 5.74 20.25
N THR A 250 -2.37 6.25 19.27
CA THR A 250 -1.87 7.36 18.43
C THR A 250 -1.65 8.64 19.23
N ASP A 251 -2.54 8.95 20.19
CA ASP A 251 -2.43 10.15 21.04
C ASP A 251 -1.21 10.02 21.95
N GLU A 252 -0.95 8.84 22.49
CA GLU A 252 0.29 8.55 23.21
C GLU A 252 1.52 8.75 22.31
N TRP A 253 1.51 8.18 21.11
CA TRP A 253 2.60 8.31 20.13
C TRP A 253 2.86 9.77 19.71
N THR A 254 1.87 10.66 19.77
CA THR A 254 2.08 12.11 19.54
C THR A 254 2.79 12.82 20.69
N ARG A 255 2.72 12.26 21.90
CA ARG A 255 3.26 12.83 23.15
C ARG A 255 4.63 12.28 23.51
N GLN A 256 5.00 11.12 22.95
CA GLN A 256 6.33 10.55 23.13
C GLN A 256 7.42 11.51 22.67
N ARG A 257 8.59 11.39 23.31
CA ARG A 257 9.82 12.10 22.94
C ARG A 257 10.89 11.05 22.67
N PRO A 258 11.30 10.86 21.41
CA PRO A 258 10.81 11.54 20.20
C PRO A 258 9.39 11.12 19.78
N LYS A 259 8.69 12.01 19.05
CA LYS A 259 7.33 11.74 18.56
C LYS A 259 7.33 10.58 17.56
N LEU A 260 6.31 9.74 17.65
CA LEU A 260 6.05 8.68 16.68
C LEU A 260 4.86 9.01 15.77
N ALA A 261 3.92 9.85 16.21
CA ALA A 261 2.80 10.32 15.41
C ALA A 261 2.75 11.86 15.28
N HIS A 262 2.15 12.34 14.20
CA HIS A 262 1.91 13.77 13.97
C HIS A 262 0.73 14.28 14.80
N GLY A 263 0.68 15.60 15.04
CA GLY A 263 -0.36 16.22 15.88
C GLY A 263 -1.79 16.11 15.35
N ASP A 264 -1.97 15.61 14.11
CA ASP A 264 -3.28 15.27 13.56
C ASP A 264 -3.86 13.96 14.12
N ARG A 265 -3.02 13.12 14.74
CA ARG A 265 -3.35 11.78 15.26
C ARG A 265 -3.88 10.84 14.20
N VAL A 266 -3.40 11.01 12.97
CA VAL A 266 -3.70 10.13 11.82
C VAL A 266 -2.40 9.65 11.21
N HIS A 267 -1.48 10.56 10.89
CA HIS A 267 -0.24 10.21 10.20
C HIS A 267 0.90 9.98 11.20
N LEU A 268 1.76 9.03 10.86
CA LEU A 268 2.96 8.74 11.63
C LEU A 268 4.15 9.57 11.14
N THR A 269 5.09 9.83 12.03
CA THR A 269 6.41 10.32 11.65
C THR A 269 7.21 9.19 10.99
N ASN A 270 8.31 9.50 10.30
CA ASN A 270 9.23 8.47 9.77
C ASN A 270 9.66 7.45 10.83
N ARG A 271 9.85 7.89 12.09
CA ARG A 271 10.19 7.01 13.20
C ARG A 271 9.02 6.09 13.59
N GLY A 272 7.80 6.61 13.60
CA GLY A 272 6.60 5.81 13.87
C GLY A 272 6.33 4.79 12.78
N TYR A 273 6.48 5.17 11.50
CA TYR A 273 6.41 4.23 10.38
C TYR A 273 7.50 3.16 10.47
N ARG A 274 8.75 3.54 10.78
CA ARG A 274 9.84 2.58 10.97
C ARG A 274 9.55 1.58 12.10
N ARG A 275 9.16 2.06 13.28
CA ARG A 275 8.78 1.17 14.41
C ARG A 275 7.68 0.18 14.02
N SER A 276 6.69 0.64 13.26
CA SER A 276 5.59 -0.19 12.79
C SER A 276 6.05 -1.23 11.76
N ALA A 277 6.89 -0.82 10.81
CA ALA A 277 7.45 -1.68 9.79
C ALA A 277 8.39 -2.75 10.38
N ASP A 278 9.15 -2.41 11.43
CA ASP A 278 10.03 -3.35 12.13
C ASP A 278 9.21 -4.47 12.81
N ASP A 279 8.08 -4.14 13.45
CA ASP A 279 7.16 -5.15 14.00
C ASP A 279 6.57 -6.04 12.91
N LEU A 280 6.03 -5.44 11.84
CA LEU A 280 5.50 -6.20 10.70
C LEU A 280 6.55 -7.15 10.11
N TYR A 281 7.77 -6.66 9.88
CA TYR A 281 8.87 -7.46 9.35
C TYR A 281 9.21 -8.63 10.28
N ALA A 282 9.28 -8.40 11.60
CA ALA A 282 9.51 -9.45 12.58
C ALA A 282 8.41 -10.53 12.53
N LYS A 283 7.13 -10.13 12.40
CA LYS A 283 6.00 -11.06 12.26
C LYS A 283 6.08 -11.86 10.96
N LEU A 284 6.33 -11.21 9.82
CA LEU A 284 6.45 -11.89 8.53
C LEU A 284 7.59 -12.91 8.54
N ARG A 285 8.77 -12.56 9.08
CA ARG A 285 9.88 -13.51 9.21
C ARG A 285 9.55 -14.69 10.14
N GLY A 286 8.86 -14.44 11.24
CA GLY A 286 8.42 -15.48 12.17
C GLY A 286 7.55 -16.52 11.47
N THR A 287 6.58 -16.07 10.66
CA THR A 287 5.71 -16.94 9.87
C THR A 287 6.50 -17.81 8.89
N VAL A 288 7.41 -17.21 8.11
CA VAL A 288 8.22 -17.95 7.12
C VAL A 288 9.04 -19.06 7.78
N ARG A 289 9.62 -18.80 8.96
CA ARG A 289 10.39 -19.82 9.69
C ARG A 289 9.51 -21.00 10.09
N CYS A 290 8.32 -20.75 10.63
CA CYS A 290 7.37 -21.81 11.00
C CYS A 290 6.99 -22.70 9.82
N ASP A 291 6.76 -22.12 8.63
CA ASP A 291 6.37 -22.90 7.44
C ASP A 291 7.51 -23.75 6.88
N LEU A 292 8.75 -23.24 6.91
CA LEU A 292 9.93 -24.03 6.53
C LEU A 292 10.14 -25.21 7.49
N ASP A 293 9.95 -25.00 8.79
CA ASP A 293 10.07 -26.06 9.79
C ASP A 293 8.97 -27.13 9.60
N LYS A 294 7.72 -26.74 9.34
CA LYS A 294 6.62 -27.67 9.00
C LYS A 294 6.93 -28.51 7.76
N ARG A 295 7.42 -27.89 6.68
CA ARG A 295 7.78 -28.61 5.44
C ARG A 295 8.93 -29.59 5.66
N ARG A 296 9.90 -29.26 6.52
CA ARG A 296 11.00 -30.16 6.89
C ARG A 296 10.50 -31.35 7.72
N LEU A 297 9.59 -31.13 8.66
CA LEU A 297 8.95 -32.20 9.44
C LEU A 297 8.15 -33.15 8.54
N ALA A 298 7.29 -32.60 7.67
CA ALA A 298 6.50 -33.40 6.73
C ALA A 298 7.36 -34.27 5.80
N LYS A 299 8.51 -33.75 5.32
CA LYS A 299 9.46 -34.54 4.50
C LYS A 299 10.12 -35.68 5.28
N ARG A 300 10.34 -35.53 6.59
CA ARG A 300 10.93 -36.57 7.45
C ARG A 300 9.95 -37.68 7.81
N GLU A 301 8.65 -37.39 7.83
CA GLU A 301 7.62 -38.40 8.09
C GLU A 301 7.28 -39.23 6.83
N THR A 302 7.60 -38.72 5.64
CA THR A 302 7.42 -39.41 4.36
C THR A 302 8.70 -40.10 3.83
N SER A 303 9.78 -40.10 4.61
CA SER A 303 11.07 -40.76 4.29
C SER A 303 11.33 -41.89 5.26
#